data_AF-A0A2X3CFA6-F1
#
_entry.id   AF-A0A2X3CFA6-F1
#
_cell.length_a   1.000
_cell.length_b   1.000
_cell.length_c   1.000
_cell.angle_alpha   90.00
_cell.angle_beta   90.00
_cell.angle_gamma   90.00
#
_symmetry.space_group_name_H-M   'P 1'
#
loop_
_entity.id
_entity.type
_entity.pdbx_description
1 polymer ?
#
loop_
_entity_poly.entity_id
_entity_poly.type
_entity_poly.pdbx_seq_one_letter_code
_entity_poly.pdbx_strand_id
1 'polypeptide(L)' 'MAQSKLDALAGWRVSAHFTPAERAALAWAESVTDIAASHAEDEVYQPLREHFTPRQISDLTFAVSLMNAFNRLAVAMRL' A
#
# COMPACT_ATOMS: atom_id res chain seq x y z
N MET A 1 -4.47 11.51 -12.40
CA MET A 1 -5.61 10.93 -11.64
C MET A 1 -6.67 11.99 -11.46
N ALA A 2 -7.94 11.62 -11.40
CA ALA A 2 -9.01 12.57 -11.06
C ALA A 2 -8.97 12.91 -9.56
N GLN A 3 -9.28 14.16 -9.21
CA GLN A 3 -9.32 14.62 -7.80
C GLN A 3 -10.19 13.72 -6.92
N SER A 4 -11.35 13.30 -7.44
CA SER A 4 -12.27 12.39 -6.77
C SER A 4 -11.66 11.05 -6.33
N LYS A 5 -10.67 10.54 -7.08
CA LYS A 5 -9.97 9.30 -6.73
C LYS A 5 -8.98 9.51 -5.57
N LEU A 6 -8.34 10.67 -5.52
CA LEU A 6 -7.45 11.04 -4.42
C LEU A 6 -8.26 11.27 -3.14
N ASP A 7 -9.38 11.98 -3.23
CA ASP A 7 -10.26 12.24 -2.08
C ASP A 7 -10.81 10.93 -1.49
N ALA A 8 -11.06 9.93 -2.33
CA ALA A 8 -11.56 8.63 -1.91
C ALA A 8 -10.49 7.69 -1.33
N LEU A 9 -9.21 8.05 -1.36
CA LEU A 9 -8.10 7.18 -0.94
C LEU A 9 -8.18 6.80 0.54
N ALA A 10 -8.53 7.74 1.41
CA ALA A 10 -8.70 7.48 2.84
C ALA A 10 -9.80 6.44 3.14
N GLY A 11 -10.79 6.32 2.24
CA GLY A 11 -11.90 5.36 2.32
C GLY A 11 -11.83 4.27 1.25
N TRP A 12 -10.64 3.90 0.77
CA TRP A 12 -10.50 3.05 -0.42
C TRP A 12 -11.24 1.71 -0.34
N ARG A 13 -11.38 1.13 0.86
CA ARG A 13 -12.11 -0.14 1.09
C ARG A 13 -13.58 -0.08 0.68
N VAL A 14 -14.23 1.05 0.88
CA VAL A 14 -15.66 1.26 0.55
C VAL A 14 -15.87 2.02 -0.77
N SER A 15 -14.80 2.57 -1.34
CA SER A 15 -14.84 3.33 -2.59
C SER A 15 -14.92 2.45 -3.83
N ALA A 16 -15.83 2.78 -4.75
CA ALA A 16 -15.92 2.12 -6.06
C ALA A 16 -14.83 2.57 -7.05
N HIS A 17 -13.97 3.54 -6.69
CA HIS A 17 -12.97 4.11 -7.60
C HIS A 17 -11.69 3.28 -7.76
N PHE A 18 -11.55 2.20 -6.99
CA PHE A 18 -10.36 1.34 -6.98
C PHE A 18 -10.69 -0.04 -7.55
N THR A 19 -9.90 -0.44 -8.53
CA THR A 19 -9.91 -1.78 -9.12
C THR A 19 -9.46 -2.85 -8.11
N PRO A 20 -9.75 -4.15 -8.34
CA PRO A 20 -9.25 -5.23 -7.49
C PRO A 20 -7.72 -5.21 -7.31
N ALA A 21 -6.96 -4.96 -8.38
CA ALA A 21 -5.51 -4.82 -8.33
C ALA A 21 -5.05 -3.66 -7.44
N GLU A 22 -5.68 -2.49 -7.55
CA GLU A 22 -5.36 -1.34 -6.71
C GLU A 22 -5.73 -1.60 -5.24
N ARG A 23 -6.86 -2.27 -4.98
CA ARG A 23 -7.28 -2.67 -3.63
C ARG A 23 -6.27 -3.63 -2.99
N ALA A 24 -5.78 -4.62 -3.73
CA ALA A 24 -4.74 -5.53 -3.25
C ALA A 24 -3.44 -4.77 -2.93
N ALA A 25 -3.04 -3.83 -3.81
CA ALA A 25 -1.84 -3.01 -3.57
C ALA A 25 -1.97 -2.10 -2.34
N LEU A 26 -3.16 -1.51 -2.12
CA LEU A 26 -3.43 -0.66 -0.95
C LEU A 26 -3.48 -1.48 0.35
N ALA A 27 -4.10 -2.67 0.34
CA ALA A 27 -4.08 -3.58 1.47
C ALA A 27 -2.64 -3.96 1.87
N TRP A 28 -1.82 -4.29 0.88
CA TRP A 28 -0.40 -4.59 1.10
C TRP A 28 0.37 -3.37 1.63
N ALA A 29 0.14 -2.19 1.06
CA ALA A 29 0.78 -0.96 1.52
C ALA A 29 0.48 -0.65 2.99
N GLU A 30 -0.77 -0.84 3.43
CA GLU A 30 -1.14 -0.68 4.85
C GLU A 30 -0.47 -1.72 5.73
N SER A 31 -0.51 -2.99 5.34
CA SER A 31 0.13 -4.07 6.11
C SER A 31 1.63 -3.84 6.27
N VAL A 32 2.36 -3.52 5.20
CA VAL A 32 3.81 -3.23 5.27
C VAL A 32 4.11 -1.95 6.06
N THR A 33 3.20 -0.97 6.05
CA THR A 33 3.37 0.27 6.83
C THR A 33 3.29 0.00 8.33
N ASP A 34 2.37 -0.85 8.75
CA ASP A 34 2.20 -1.29 10.14
C ASP A 34 2.73 -2.73 10.36
N ILE A 35 3.87 -3.06 9.74
CA ILE A 35 4.40 -4.44 9.72
C ILE A 35 4.70 -5.01 11.11
N ALA A 36 4.94 -4.15 12.10
CA ALA A 36 5.17 -4.55 13.48
C ALA A 36 3.92 -5.19 14.12
N ALA A 37 2.73 -4.76 13.71
CA ALA A 37 1.46 -5.30 14.19
C ALA A 37 0.83 -6.28 13.18
N SER A 38 0.93 -6.00 11.88
CA SER A 38 0.26 -6.79 10.84
C SER A 38 1.01 -8.06 10.44
N HIS A 39 2.31 -8.14 10.75
CA HIS A 39 3.21 -9.25 10.38
C HIS A 39 3.31 -9.60 8.88
N ALA A 40 2.69 -8.80 7.99
CA ALA A 40 2.62 -9.06 6.56
C ALA A 40 2.13 -10.50 6.24
N GLU A 41 1.02 -10.90 6.88
CA GLU A 41 0.47 -12.25 6.75
C GLU A 41 0.10 -12.63 5.31
N ASP A 42 0.11 -13.94 5.05
CA ASP A 42 -0.19 -14.52 3.74
C ASP A 42 -1.57 -14.12 3.21
N GLU A 43 -2.56 -13.89 4.09
CA GLU A 43 -3.90 -13.44 3.69
C GLU A 43 -3.86 -12.11 2.93
N VAL A 44 -2.90 -11.23 3.23
CA VAL A 44 -2.71 -9.95 2.55
C VAL A 44 -1.77 -10.08 1.35
N TYR A 45 -0.81 -11.02 1.40
CA TYR A 45 0.16 -11.23 0.34
C TYR A 45 -0.42 -12.00 -0.86
N GLN A 46 -1.16 -13.09 -0.64
CA GLN A 46 -1.65 -13.97 -1.72
C GLN A 46 -2.53 -13.24 -2.75
N PRO A 47 -3.46 -12.33 -2.37
CA PRO A 47 -4.25 -11.58 -3.34
C PRO A 47 -3.41 -10.74 -4.33
N LEU A 48 -2.20 -10.34 -3.98
CA LEU A 48 -1.31 -9.62 -4.91
C LEU A 48 -0.94 -10.49 -6.12
N ARG A 49 -0.79 -11.80 -5.91
CA ARG A 49 -0.32 -12.73 -6.96
C ARG A 49 -1.37 -12.94 -8.07
N GLU A 50 -2.62 -12.58 -7.82
CA GLU A 50 -3.69 -12.58 -8.82
C GLU A 50 -3.58 -11.39 -9.80
N HIS A 51 -2.83 -10.35 -9.42
CA HIS A 51 -2.81 -9.07 -10.14
C HIS A 51 -1.40 -8.62 -10.55
N PHE A 52 -0.37 -9.09 -9.86
CA PHE A 52 0.99 -8.64 -10.02
C PHE A 52 1.95 -9.82 -10.16
N THR A 53 2.95 -9.65 -11.04
CA THR A 53 4.09 -10.56 -11.13
C THR A 53 4.97 -10.45 -9.87
N PRO A 54 5.79 -11.46 -9.55
CA PRO A 54 6.72 -11.38 -8.41
C PRO A 54 7.61 -10.14 -8.44
N ARG A 55 8.06 -9.72 -9.64
CA ARG A 55 8.84 -8.50 -9.82
C ARG A 55 8.03 -7.25 -9.45
N GLN A 56 6.80 -7.13 -9.92
CA GLN A 56 5.93 -6.00 -9.57
C GLN A 56 5.61 -5.95 -8.08
N ILE A 57 5.45 -7.10 -7.42
CA ILE A 57 5.27 -7.17 -5.96
C ILE A 57 6.52 -6.67 -5.24
N SER A 58 7.71 -7.05 -5.70
CA SER A 58 8.98 -6.52 -5.19
C SER A 58 9.07 -5.00 -5.37
N ASP A 59 8.77 -4.50 -6.56
CA ASP A 59 8.81 -3.06 -6.87
C ASP A 59 7.80 -2.28 -6.01
N LEU A 60 6.58 -2.82 -5.83
CA LEU A 60 5.55 -2.25 -4.94
C LEU A 60 6.05 -2.18 -3.49
N THR A 61 6.60 -3.28 -2.98
CA THR A 61 7.12 -3.36 -1.60
C THR A 61 8.27 -2.38 -1.38
N PHE A 62 9.13 -2.23 -2.38
CA PHE A 62 10.21 -1.25 -2.36
C PHE A 62 9.68 0.19 -2.30
N ALA A 63 8.68 0.52 -3.12
CA ALA A 63 8.05 1.85 -3.11
C ALA A 63 7.40 2.18 -1.75
N VAL A 64 6.66 1.23 -1.18
CA VAL A 64 6.05 1.39 0.16
C VAL A 64 7.12 1.59 1.24
N SER A 65 8.18 0.77 1.20
CA SER A 65 9.28 0.85 2.17
C SER A 65 10.01 2.18 2.11
N LEU A 66 10.27 2.69 0.90
CA LEU A 66 10.93 3.98 0.68
C LEU A 66 10.09 5.14 1.21
N MET A 67 8.77 5.14 0.93
CA MET A 67 7.86 6.16 1.45
C MET A 67 7.82 6.14 2.99
N ASN A 68 7.76 4.95 3.59
CA ASN A 68 7.81 4.81 5.04
C ASN A 68 9.13 5.31 5.65
N ALA A 69 10.27 5.09 4.98
CA ALA A 69 11.55 5.64 5.41
C ALA A 69 11.56 7.17 5.37
N PHE A 70 11.09 7.77 4.27
CA PHE A 70 10.99 9.23 4.16
C PHE A 70 10.05 9.85 5.18
N ASN A 71 8.87 9.25 5.40
CA ASN A 71 7.93 9.71 6.43
C ASN A 71 8.57 9.70 7.83
N ARG A 72 9.30 8.64 8.17
CA ARG A 72 10.01 8.55 9.47
C ARG A 72 11.10 9.60 9.59
N LEU A 73 11.88 9.83 8.53
CA LEU A 73 12.91 10.88 8.51
C LEU A 73 12.29 12.27 8.69
N ALA A 74 11.24 12.59 7.93
CA ALA A 74 10.57 13.90 8.01
C ALA A 74 10.04 14.17 9.43
N VAL A 75 9.34 13.20 10.03
CA VAL A 75 8.82 13.33 11.40
C VAL A 75 9.95 13.43 12.43
N ALA A 76 10.98 12.58 12.34
CA ALA A 76 12.10 12.59 13.29
C ALA A 76 12.92 13.90 13.22
N MET A 77 13.02 14.49 12.03
CA MET A 77 13.78 15.72 11.77
C MET A 77 12.94 17.00 11.88
N ARG A 78 11.62 16.89 12.13
CA ARG A 78 10.67 18.01 12.20
C ARG A 78 10.64 18.87 10.91
N LEU A 79 10.62 18.20 9.77
CA LEU A 79 10.48 18.80 8.44
C LEU A 79 9.02 19.05 8.06
#